data_AF-A0AAV4DHG0-F1
#
_entry.id   AF-A0AAV4DHG0-F1
#
_cell.length_a   1.000
_cell.length_b   1.000
_cell.length_c   1.000
_cell.angle_alpha   90.00
_cell.angle_beta   90.00
_cell.angle_gamma   90.00
#
_symmetry.space_group_name_H-M   'P 1'
#
loop_
_entity.id
_entity.type
_entity.pdbx_description
1 polymer ?
#
loop_
_entity_poly.entity_id
_entity_poly.type
_entity_poly.pdbx_seq_one_letter_code
_entity_poly.pdbx_strand_id
1 'polypeptide(L)'
;MDRKKSNESVLKEANLERALIKPIRQRQLQFLGHICRHKCLEHLAITGKIEGKRSRGRQRITFIGNLKSWAIGKGSNNNFIRLSQNRFEWRNMIAHVCSRQRT
;
A
#
# COMPACT_ATOMS: atom_id res chain seq x y z
N MET A 1 14.67 -25.97 24.53
CA MET A 1 13.80 -26.06 23.34
C MET A 1 13.00 -24.77 23.24
N ASP A 2 13.30 -23.92 22.26
CA ASP A 2 12.52 -22.68 22.07
C ASP A 2 11.12 -23.02 21.54
N ARG A 3 10.10 -22.69 22.33
CA ARG A 3 8.70 -22.78 21.89
C ARG A 3 8.49 -21.77 20.76
N LYS A 4 8.04 -22.21 19.59
CA LYS A 4 7.60 -21.33 18.50
C LYS A 4 6.47 -20.43 19.00
N LYS A 5 6.76 -19.14 19.22
CA LYS A 5 5.75 -18.09 19.46
C LYS A 5 5.38 -17.42 18.13
N SER A 6 4.09 -17.17 17.91
CA SER A 6 3.63 -16.38 16.77
C SER A 6 3.72 -14.88 17.08
N ASN A 7 3.88 -14.06 16.04
CA ASN A 7 3.86 -12.59 16.20
C ASN A 7 2.55 -12.09 16.83
N GLU A 8 1.43 -12.77 16.59
CA GLU A 8 0.15 -12.44 17.20
C GLU A 8 0.12 -12.78 18.69
N SER A 9 0.68 -13.93 19.08
CA SER A 9 0.80 -14.31 20.49
C SER A 9 1.66 -13.30 21.26
N VAL A 10 2.79 -12.88 20.67
CA VAL A 10 3.68 -11.89 21.29
C VAL A 10 2.99 -10.54 21.41
N LEU A 11 2.22 -10.11 20.40
CA LEU A 11 1.49 -8.84 20.43
C LEU A 11 0.45 -8.81 21.56
N LYS A 12 -0.30 -9.93 21.72
CA LYS A 12 -1.30 -10.10 22.78
C LYS A 12 -0.68 -10.11 24.17
N GLU A 13 0.41 -10.86 24.34
CA GLU A 13 1.13 -10.95 25.61
C GLU A 13 1.73 -9.60 26.03
N ALA A 14 2.24 -8.83 25.08
CA ALA A 14 2.75 -7.48 25.33
C ALA A 14 1.65 -6.41 25.49
N ASN A 15 0.38 -6.77 25.27
CA ASN A 15 -0.76 -5.83 25.25
C ASN A 15 -0.53 -4.61 24.34
N LEU A 16 0.04 -4.83 23.16
CA LEU A 16 0.38 -3.78 22.21
C LEU A 16 -0.55 -3.81 20.99
N GLU A 17 -0.93 -2.63 20.51
CA GLU A 17 -1.60 -2.48 19.22
C GLU A 17 -0.59 -2.28 18.09
N ARG A 18 -1.01 -2.58 16.85
CA ARG A 18 -0.21 -2.33 15.64
C ARG A 18 -0.23 -0.85 15.22
N ALA A 19 0.21 0.03 16.11
CA ALA A 19 0.12 1.49 15.97
C ALA A 19 0.80 2.03 14.70
N LEU A 20 1.89 1.39 14.23
CA LEU A 20 2.66 1.85 13.07
C LEU A 20 2.00 1.57 11.71
N ILE A 21 1.06 0.63 11.64
CA ILE A 21 0.48 0.23 10.35
C ILE A 21 -0.29 1.40 9.71
N LYS A 22 -1.07 2.12 10.52
CA LYS A 22 -1.86 3.27 10.07
C LYS A 22 -0.99 4.39 9.50
N PRO A 23 0.02 4.94 10.21
CA PRO A 23 0.86 6.01 9.68
C PRO A 23 1.72 5.55 8.48
N ILE A 24 2.18 4.29 8.44
CA ILE A 24 2.92 3.76 7.28
C ILE A 24 2.02 3.76 6.04
N ARG A 25 0.80 3.21 6.15
CA ARG A 25 -0.16 3.17 5.04
C ARG A 25 -0.52 4.56 4.55
N GLN A 26 -0.78 5.50 5.46
CA GLN A 26 -1.09 6.88 5.14
C GLN A 26 0.05 7.54 4.34
N ARG A 27 1.30 7.41 4.82
CA ARG A 27 2.49 7.97 4.14
C ARG A 27 2.69 7.38 2.75
N GLN A 28 2.50 6.07 2.59
CA GLN A 28 2.61 5.42 1.28
C GLN A 28 1.61 5.96 0.26
N LEU A 29 0.36 6.20 0.66
CA LEU A 29 -0.66 6.77 -0.22
C LEU A 29 -0.41 8.26 -0.50
N GLN A 30 0.03 9.02 0.51
CA GLN A 30 0.41 10.43 0.31
C GLN A 30 1.57 10.55 -0.68
N PHE A 31 2.60 9.71 -0.53
CA PHE A 31 3.74 9.64 -1.44
C PHE A 31 3.30 9.32 -2.87
N LEU A 32 2.46 8.28 -3.06
CA LEU A 32 1.92 7.96 -4.38
C LEU A 32 1.16 9.16 -5.00
N GLY A 33 0.34 9.84 -4.21
CA GLY A 33 -0.38 11.02 -4.67
C GLY A 33 0.53 12.19 -5.05
N HIS A 34 1.64 12.36 -4.34
CA HIS A 34 2.64 13.36 -4.68
C HIS A 34 3.31 13.04 -6.02
N ILE A 35 3.93 11.86 -6.14
CA ILE A 35 4.69 11.51 -7.35
C ILE A 35 3.81 11.43 -8.59
N CYS A 36 2.56 10.98 -8.48
CA CYS A 36 1.65 10.94 -9.63
C CYS A 36 1.25 12.32 -10.16
N ARG A 37 1.22 13.35 -9.31
CA ARG A 37 0.88 14.72 -9.72
C ARG A 37 2.10 15.50 -10.22
N HIS A 38 3.26 15.29 -9.61
CA HIS A 38 4.49 15.99 -9.99
C HIS A 38 5.23 15.32 -11.16
N LYS A 39 4.93 14.05 -11.47
CA LYS A 39 5.51 13.29 -12.60
C LYS A 39 7.05 13.27 -12.62
N CYS A 40 7.67 13.21 -11.44
CA CYS A 40 9.12 13.08 -11.26
C CYS A 40 9.63 11.67 -11.66
N LEU A 41 10.93 11.40 -11.48
CA LEU A 41 11.54 10.11 -11.84
C LEU A 41 10.85 8.91 -11.17
N GLU A 42 10.39 9.07 -9.93
CA GLU A 42 9.65 8.05 -9.18
C GLU A 42 8.33 7.68 -9.85
N HIS A 43 7.69 8.64 -10.52
CA HIS A 43 6.51 8.37 -11.33
C HIS A 43 6.85 7.40 -12.46
N LEU A 44 7.92 7.69 -13.22
CA LEU A 44 8.39 6.84 -14.32
C LEU A 44 8.83 5.46 -13.81
N ALA A 45 9.50 5.39 -12.65
CA ALA A 45 9.89 4.11 -12.07
C ALA A 45 8.71 3.21 -11.72
N ILE A 46 7.55 3.80 -11.38
CA ILE A 46 6.36 3.05 -10.97
C ILE A 46 5.42 2.76 -12.15
N THR A 47 5.29 3.69 -13.10
CA THR A 47 4.35 3.57 -14.22
C THR A 47 5.00 3.07 -15.51
N GLY A 48 6.33 3.18 -15.60
CA GLY A 48 7.11 2.79 -16.76
C GLY A 48 6.98 1.30 -17.07
N LYS A 49 6.92 0.99 -18.36
CA LYS A 49 7.07 -0.37 -18.87
C LYS A 49 8.52 -0.54 -19.29
N ILE A 50 9.15 -1.59 -18.78
CA ILE A 50 10.49 -2.00 -19.21
C ILE A 50 10.30 -2.97 -20.38
N GLU A 51 11.15 -2.85 -21.39
CA GLU A 51 11.16 -3.78 -22.51
C GLU A 51 11.53 -5.20 -22.06
N GLY A 52 10.85 -6.19 -22.63
CA GLY A 52 11.03 -7.59 -22.28
C GLY A 52 9.95 -8.15 -21.34
N LYS A 53 10.10 -9.44 -21.01
CA LYS A 53 9.16 -10.17 -20.13
C LYS A 53 9.80 -10.37 -18.75
N ARG A 54 8.98 -10.33 -17.70
CA ARG A 54 9.43 -10.72 -16.36
C ARG A 54 9.90 -12.18 -16.38
N SER A 55 10.89 -12.50 -15.55
CA SER A 55 11.37 -13.86 -15.38
C SER A 55 10.24 -14.82 -14.98
N ARG A 56 10.35 -16.08 -15.38
CA ARG A 56 9.43 -17.14 -14.92
C ARG A 56 9.62 -17.36 -13.41
N GLY A 57 8.53 -17.69 -12.70
CA GLY A 57 8.51 -17.91 -11.25
C GLY A 57 7.62 -16.94 -10.46
N ARG A 58 7.79 -16.88 -9.13
CA ARG A 58 7.00 -16.01 -8.25
C ARG A 58 7.38 -14.54 -8.48
N GLN A 59 6.46 -13.77 -9.06
CA GLN A 59 6.67 -12.34 -9.27
C GLN A 59 6.75 -11.60 -7.93
N ARG A 60 7.64 -10.61 -7.85
CA ARG A 60 7.68 -9.68 -6.71
C ARG A 60 6.40 -8.85 -6.66
N ILE A 61 5.92 -8.57 -5.46
CA ILE A 61 4.79 -7.66 -5.25
C ILE A 61 5.26 -6.24 -5.64
N THR A 62 4.57 -5.62 -6.58
CA THR A 62 4.87 -4.23 -6.98
C THR A 62 4.34 -3.26 -5.92
N PHE A 63 4.91 -2.06 -5.85
CA PHE A 63 4.44 -1.02 -4.93
C PHE A 63 2.93 -0.74 -5.10
N ILE A 64 2.47 -0.43 -6.32
CA ILE A 64 1.04 -0.25 -6.62
C ILE A 64 0.22 -1.51 -6.31
N GLY A 65 0.74 -2.69 -6.63
CA GLY A 65 0.06 -3.95 -6.34
C GLY A 65 -0.16 -4.17 -4.85
N ASN A 66 0.84 -3.85 -4.03
CA ASN A 66 0.73 -3.88 -2.58
C ASN A 66 -0.33 -2.89 -2.09
N LEU A 67 -0.28 -1.61 -2.51
CA LEU A 67 -1.27 -0.60 -2.12
C LEU A 67 -2.69 -1.02 -2.47
N LYS A 68 -2.91 -1.53 -3.68
CA LYS A 68 -4.21 -2.06 -4.13
C LYS A 68 -4.72 -3.17 -3.21
N SER A 69 -3.83 -4.09 -2.81
CA SER A 69 -4.21 -5.26 -2.02
C SER A 69 -4.83 -4.91 -0.66
N TRP A 70 -4.36 -3.84 -0.01
CA TRP A 70 -4.82 -3.48 1.32
C TRP A 70 -5.77 -2.29 1.35
N ALA A 71 -5.74 -1.38 0.37
CA ALA A 71 -6.53 -0.15 0.41
C ALA A 71 -7.96 -0.31 -0.13
N ILE A 72 -8.17 -0.98 -1.27
CA ILE A 72 -9.51 -1.07 -1.91
C ILE A 72 -10.15 -2.46 -1.80
N GLY A 73 -9.42 -3.44 -1.26
CA GLY A 73 -9.89 -4.82 -1.21
C GLY A 73 -9.79 -5.51 -2.58
N LYS A 74 -9.85 -6.85 -2.59
CA LYS A 74 -9.79 -7.63 -3.83
C LYS A 74 -11.03 -7.35 -4.67
N GLY A 75 -10.90 -6.75 -5.86
CA GLY A 75 -11.99 -6.61 -6.83
C GLY A 75 -12.26 -5.19 -7.35
N SER A 76 -11.74 -4.13 -6.72
CA SER A 76 -11.93 -2.78 -7.26
C SER A 76 -10.94 -2.47 -8.37
N ASN A 77 -11.46 -2.26 -9.58
CA ASN A 77 -10.67 -1.97 -10.78
C ASN A 77 -10.28 -0.49 -10.89
N ASN A 78 -10.05 0.17 -9.76
CA ASN A 78 -9.71 1.58 -9.72
C ASN A 78 -8.25 1.81 -10.11
N ASN A 79 -8.04 2.63 -11.13
CA ASN A 79 -6.71 3.08 -11.51
C ASN A 79 -6.21 4.10 -10.47
N PHE A 80 -5.42 3.62 -9.49
CA PHE A 80 -4.79 4.43 -8.43
C PHE A 80 -4.08 5.67 -8.98
N ILE A 81 -3.41 5.54 -10.13
CA ILE A 81 -2.69 6.66 -10.76
C ILE A 81 -3.70 7.73 -11.19
N ARG A 82 -4.82 7.34 -11.79
CA ARG A 82 -5.89 8.26 -12.20
C ARG A 82 -6.56 8.91 -11.00
N LEU A 83 -6.93 8.12 -9.99
CA LEU A 83 -7.55 8.63 -8.75
C LEU A 83 -6.66 9.64 -8.03
N SER A 84 -5.34 9.42 -8.04
CA SER A 84 -4.39 10.28 -7.35
C SER A 84 -4.27 11.70 -7.92
N GLN A 85 -4.73 11.91 -9.16
CA GLN A 85 -4.74 13.23 -9.80
C GLN A 85 -5.72 14.18 -9.12
N ASN A 86 -6.91 13.69 -8.73
CA ASN A 86 -7.88 14.49 -8.00
C ASN A 86 -7.49 14.54 -6.51
N ARG A 87 -7.07 15.71 -6.04
CA ARG A 87 -6.63 15.91 -4.64
C ARG A 87 -7.74 15.63 -3.63
N PHE A 88 -8.98 16.03 -3.92
CA PHE A 88 -10.12 15.87 -3.02
C PHE A 88 -10.48 14.39 -2.87
N GLU A 89 -10.73 13.71 -3.99
CA GLU A 89 -11.03 12.27 -4.03
C GLU A 89 -9.91 11.44 -3.40
N TRP A 90 -8.65 11.81 -3.66
CA TRP A 90 -7.49 11.12 -3.09
C TRP A 90 -7.43 11.24 -1.57
N ARG A 91 -7.66 12.44 -1.01
CA ARG A 91 -7.68 12.64 0.45
C ARG A 91 -8.84 11.91 1.09
N ASN A 92 -10.03 11.96 0.50
CA ASN A 92 -11.21 11.25 1.00
C ASN A 92 -10.98 9.74 1.03
N MET A 93 -10.41 9.19 -0.04
CA MET A 93 -10.03 7.77 -0.09
C MET A 93 -9.00 7.43 0.98
N ILE A 94 -7.94 8.23 1.16
CA ILE A 94 -6.94 8.00 2.21
C ILE A 94 -7.59 7.98 3.60
N ALA A 95 -8.45 8.96 3.89
CA ALA A 95 -9.14 9.05 5.18
C ALA A 95 -9.99 7.80 5.44
N HIS A 96 -10.80 7.38 4.45
CA HIS A 96 -11.62 6.18 4.54
C HIS A 96 -10.79 4.89 4.68
N VAL A 97 -9.66 4.78 3.98
CA VAL A 97 -8.78 3.61 4.07
C VAL A 97 -8.04 3.56 5.40
N CYS A 98 -7.64 4.71 5.94
CA CYS A 98 -6.93 4.80 7.22
C CYS A 98 -7.86 4.75 8.43
N SER A 99 -9.17 4.99 8.26
CA SER A 99 -10.19 4.78 9.30
C SER A 99 -10.61 3.32 9.45
N ARG A 100 -10.39 2.48 8.42
CA ARG A 100 -10.59 1.03 8.52
C ARG A 100 -9.64 0.42 9.54
N GLN A 101 -10.15 0.17 10.75
CA GLN A 101 -9.55 -0.76 11.69
C GLN A 101 -9.65 -2.16 11.07
N ARG A 102 -8.53 -2.71 10.59
CA ARG A 102 -8.42 -4.16 10.47
C ARG A 102 -7.99 -4.67 11.84
N THR A 103 -8.92 -5.34 12.51
CA THR A 103 -8.65 -6.33 13.56
C THR A 103 -7.66 -7.38 13.08
#